data_AF-A0A0F9E8R8-F1
#
_entry.id   AF-A0A0F9E8R8-F1
#
_cell.length_a   1.000
_cell.length_b   1.000
_cell.length_c   1.000
_cell.angle_alpha   90.00
_cell.angle_beta   90.00
_cell.angle_gamma   90.00
#
_symmetry.space_group_name_H-M   'P 1'
#
loop_
_entity.id
_entity.type
_entity.pdbx_description
1 polymer ?
#
loop_
_entity_poly.entity_id
_entity_poly.type
_entity_poly.pdbx_seq_one_letter_code
_entity_poly.pdbx_strand_id
1 'polypeptide(L)'
;MSLSTWYHVSFDDEKIYRETNPPNGEGWKDELYWKNIIRVCFKVGEDLFDNDEIYIFTDKREESYLIPTMADGGAEFWGEIIDRGLFDAELGIKVATGLEGLHCWP
;
A
#
# COMPACT_ATOMS: atom_id res chain seq x y z
N MET A 1 1.97 -19.86 -4.39
CA MET A 1 1.97 -18.85 -5.47
C MET A 1 2.27 -17.52 -4.81
N SER A 2 3.26 -16.75 -5.29
CA SER A 2 3.66 -15.50 -4.63
C SER A 2 2.63 -14.40 -4.85
N LEU A 3 2.55 -13.44 -3.93
CA LEU A 3 1.61 -12.31 -4.03
C LEU A 3 1.77 -11.54 -5.34
N SER A 4 3.01 -11.29 -5.76
CA SER A 4 3.37 -10.58 -6.99
C SER A 4 2.86 -11.22 -8.29
N THR A 5 2.43 -12.49 -8.30
CA THR A 5 1.91 -13.11 -9.53
C THR A 5 0.42 -12.90 -9.71
N TRP A 6 -0.28 -12.35 -8.72
CA TRP A 6 -1.72 -12.20 -8.75
C TRP A 6 -2.25 -10.91 -8.14
N TYR A 7 -1.42 -10.11 -7.47
CA TYR A 7 -1.77 -8.77 -7.02
C TYR A 7 -0.83 -7.77 -7.71
N HIS A 8 -1.41 -6.88 -8.51
CA HIS A 8 -0.72 -5.85 -9.26
C HIS A 8 -1.22 -4.48 -8.83
N VAL A 9 -0.30 -3.59 -8.47
CA VAL A 9 -0.57 -2.18 -8.25
C VAL A 9 0.22 -1.37 -9.27
N SER A 10 -0.43 -0.38 -9.86
CA SER A 10 0.21 0.59 -10.74
C SER A 10 -0.41 1.97 -10.50
N PHE A 11 0.24 3.01 -11.00
CA PHE A 11 -0.22 4.37 -10.78
C PHE A 11 0.26 5.29 -11.90
N ASP A 12 -0.43 6.41 -12.03
CA ASP A 12 -0.03 7.57 -12.82
C ASP A 12 -0.09 8.83 -11.94
N ASP A 13 -0.04 10.00 -12.56
CA ASP A 13 -0.06 11.28 -11.85
C ASP A 13 -1.37 11.53 -11.08
N GLU A 14 -2.50 10.97 -11.54
CA GLU A 14 -3.84 11.21 -11.01
C GLU A 14 -4.36 10.07 -10.12
N LYS A 15 -4.05 8.83 -10.48
CA LYS A 15 -4.71 7.62 -9.97
C LYS A 15 -3.75 6.52 -9.58
N ILE A 16 -4.27 5.66 -8.71
CA ILE A 16 -3.72 4.37 -8.33
C ILE A 16 -4.70 3.31 -8.82
N TYR A 17 -4.17 2.25 -9.43
CA TYR A 17 -4.91 1.13 -9.97
C TYR A 17 -4.51 -0.14 -9.23
N ARG A 18 -5.50 -0.93 -8.83
CA ARG A 18 -5.28 -2.23 -8.20
C ARG A 18 -5.99 -3.28 -9.02
N GLU A 19 -5.26 -4.31 -9.39
CA GLU A 19 -5.78 -5.47 -10.11
C GLU A 19 -5.36 -6.73 -9.36
N THR A 20 -6.34 -7.58 -9.08
CA THR A 20 -6.08 -8.88 -8.47
C THR A 20 -6.68 -10.00 -9.29
N ASN A 21 -6.00 -11.14 -9.28
CA ASN A 21 -6.42 -12.37 -9.93
C ASN A 21 -6.03 -13.58 -9.07
N PRO A 22 -6.61 -13.72 -7.86
CA PRO A 22 -6.19 -14.72 -6.90
C PRO A 22 -6.40 -16.14 -7.46
N PRO A 23 -5.48 -17.09 -7.20
CA PRO A 23 -5.51 -18.43 -7.81
C PRO A 23 -6.78 -19.25 -7.52
N ASN A 24 -7.51 -18.94 -6.46
CA ASN A 24 -8.70 -19.68 -6.03
C ASN A 24 -9.93 -18.78 -5.84
N GLY A 25 -10.02 -17.64 -6.54
CA GLY A 25 -11.12 -16.70 -6.38
C GLY A 25 -11.40 -15.87 -7.61
N GLU A 26 -12.43 -15.03 -7.53
CA GLU A 26 -12.70 -14.04 -8.57
C GLU A 26 -11.71 -12.88 -8.44
N GLY A 27 -11.09 -12.54 -9.56
CA GLY A 27 -10.29 -11.33 -9.68
C GLY A 27 -11.16 -10.08 -9.61
N TRP A 28 -10.57 -9.00 -9.12
CA TRP A 28 -11.22 -7.70 -9.07
C TRP A 28 -10.25 -6.60 -9.50
N LYS A 29 -10.81 -5.48 -9.95
CA LYS A 29 -10.06 -4.27 -10.29
C LYS A 29 -10.76 -3.06 -9.72
N ASP A 30 -9.99 -2.14 -9.16
CA ASP A 30 -10.49 -0.83 -8.77
C ASP A 30 -9.43 0.26 -8.92
N GLU A 31 -9.87 1.49 -8.70
CA GLU A 31 -9.03 2.68 -8.78
C GLU A 31 -9.35 3.64 -7.63
N LEU A 32 -8.36 4.43 -7.24
CA LEU A 32 -8.50 5.54 -6.32
C LEU A 32 -7.65 6.74 -6.78
N TYR A 33 -8.03 7.95 -6.39
CA TYR A 33 -7.31 9.16 -6.74
C TYR A 33 -6.34 9.56 -5.63
N TRP A 34 -5.11 9.95 -6.00
CA TRP A 34 -4.12 10.48 -5.06
C TRP A 34 -4.67 11.64 -4.22
N LYS A 35 -5.39 12.56 -4.86
CA LYS A 35 -5.95 13.76 -4.23
C LYS A 35 -6.99 13.49 -3.13
N ASN A 36 -7.53 12.27 -3.09
CA ASN A 36 -8.55 11.89 -2.10
C ASN A 36 -7.92 11.24 -0.86
N ILE A 37 -6.61 10.97 -0.86
CA ILE A 37 -5.92 10.32 0.26
C ILE A 37 -5.85 11.30 1.43
N ILE A 38 -6.33 10.87 2.59
CA ILE A 38 -6.35 11.66 3.82
C ILE A 38 -5.42 11.11 4.89
N ARG A 39 -5.05 9.82 4.79
CA ARG A 39 -4.14 9.14 5.71
C ARG A 39 -3.58 7.89 5.05
N VAL A 40 -2.31 7.62 5.30
CA VAL A 40 -1.61 6.39 4.96
C VAL A 40 -1.12 5.75 6.24
N CYS A 41 -1.33 4.44 6.39
CA CYS A 41 -0.68 3.68 7.45
C CYS A 41 0.17 2.56 6.87
N PHE A 42 1.34 2.33 7.46
CA PHE A 42 2.22 1.23 7.16
C PHE A 42 2.23 0.27 8.33
N LYS A 43 1.88 -1.00 8.09
CA LYS A 43 2.00 -2.08 9.06
C LYS A 43 3.22 -2.91 8.73
N VAL A 44 4.13 -3.04 9.68
CA VAL A 44 5.25 -3.98 9.58
C VAL A 44 4.72 -5.40 9.84
N GLY A 45 5.11 -6.36 8.99
CA GLY A 45 4.81 -7.77 9.20
C GLY A 45 5.34 -8.27 10.54
N GLU A 46 4.55 -9.05 11.27
CA GLU A 46 4.92 -9.49 12.63
C GLU A 46 5.99 -10.59 12.63
N ASP A 47 6.09 -11.32 11.51
CA ASP A 47 7.02 -12.44 11.32
C ASP A 47 7.54 -12.49 9.87
N LEU A 48 8.54 -13.34 9.61
CA LEU A 48 9.14 -13.56 8.27
C LEU A 48 8.15 -14.01 7.17
N PHE A 49 6.93 -14.39 7.55
CA PHE A 49 5.89 -14.85 6.64
C PHE A 49 4.77 -13.83 6.42
N ASP A 50 4.74 -12.76 7.22
CA ASP A 50 3.81 -11.66 7.06
C ASP A 50 4.41 -10.60 6.15
N ASN A 51 3.59 -10.07 5.24
CA ASN A 51 4.00 -8.98 4.37
C ASN A 51 3.75 -7.67 5.10
N ASP A 52 4.59 -6.67 4.82
CA ASP A 52 4.24 -5.32 5.18
C ASP A 52 3.03 -4.85 4.37
N GLU A 53 2.18 -4.06 5.00
CA GLU A 53 0.90 -3.64 4.43
C GLU A 53 0.77 -2.13 4.43
N ILE A 54 0.35 -1.59 3.29
CA ILE A 54 0.05 -0.18 3.12
C ILE A 54 -1.47 -0.01 3.12
N TYR A 55 -1.97 0.75 4.08
CA TYR A 55 -3.38 1.07 4.23
C TYR A 55 -3.62 2.52 3.80
N ILE A 56 -4.40 2.73 2.76
CA ILE A 56 -4.74 4.05 2.22
C ILE A 56 -6.17 4.42 2.60
N PHE A 57 -6.33 5.46 3.40
CA PHE A 57 -7.62 6.02 3.76
C PHE A 57 -7.94 7.20 2.85
N THR A 58 -9.20 7.28 2.42
CA THR A 58 -9.68 8.34 1.52
C THR A 58 -10.91 9.03 2.09
N ASP A 59 -11.22 10.22 1.59
CA ASP A 59 -12.45 10.95 1.93
C ASP A 59 -13.73 10.37 1.29
N LYS A 60 -13.63 9.25 0.57
CA LYS A 60 -14.74 8.64 -0.20
C LYS A 60 -15.41 7.46 0.48
N ARG A 61 -14.74 6.84 1.45
CA ARG A 61 -15.26 5.69 2.21
C ARG A 61 -14.58 5.59 3.56
N GLU A 62 -15.20 4.87 4.50
CA GLU A 62 -14.62 4.66 5.84
C GLU A 62 -13.49 3.62 5.83
N GLU A 63 -13.59 2.62 4.96
CA GLU A 63 -12.63 1.53 4.87
C GLU A 63 -11.34 1.94 4.13
N SER A 64 -10.19 1.46 4.58
CA SER A 64 -8.93 1.66 3.87
C SER A 64 -8.80 0.76 2.64
N TYR A 65 -8.02 1.20 1.66
CA TYR A 65 -7.51 0.36 0.59
C TYR A 65 -6.22 -0.30 1.09
N LEU A 66 -6.17 -1.63 1.10
CA LEU A 66 -4.98 -2.39 1.47
C LEU A 66 -4.17 -2.74 0.23
N ILE A 67 -2.89 -2.41 0.22
CA ILE A 67 -1.89 -2.78 -0.79
C ILE A 67 -0.68 -3.36 -0.05
N PRO A 68 -0.36 -4.66 -0.20
CA PRO A 68 0.82 -5.21 0.41
C PRO A 68 2.09 -4.83 -0.37
N THR A 69 3.20 -4.61 0.33
CA THR A 69 4.47 -4.17 -0.30
C THR A 69 5.07 -5.21 -1.25
N MET A 70 4.77 -6.49 -1.02
CA MET A 70 5.22 -7.62 -1.83
C MET A 70 4.36 -7.90 -3.07
N ALA A 71 3.35 -7.05 -3.31
CA ALA A 71 2.63 -7.05 -4.58
C ALA A 71 3.53 -6.60 -5.73
N ASP A 72 3.16 -6.95 -6.96
CA ASP A 72 3.82 -6.40 -8.14
C ASP A 72 3.54 -4.90 -8.23
N GLY A 73 4.58 -4.07 -8.24
CA GLY A 73 4.51 -2.60 -8.12
C GLY A 73 4.42 -2.06 -6.69
N GLY A 74 4.42 -2.92 -5.66
CA GLY A 74 4.21 -2.51 -4.27
C GLY A 74 5.34 -1.65 -3.69
N ALA A 75 6.59 -1.96 -4.05
CA ALA A 75 7.75 -1.18 -3.61
C ALA A 75 7.83 0.19 -4.30
N GLU A 76 7.53 0.23 -5.60
CA GLU A 76 7.44 1.46 -6.39
C GLU A 76 6.33 2.37 -5.86
N PHE A 77 5.18 1.78 -5.54
CA PHE A 77 4.05 2.49 -4.94
C PHE A 77 4.40 3.10 -3.58
N TRP A 78 5.16 2.38 -2.75
CA TRP A 78 5.64 2.92 -1.49
C TRP A 78 6.59 4.11 -1.67
N GLY A 79 7.51 4.03 -2.64
CA GLY A 79 8.37 5.16 -3.00
C GLY A 79 7.57 6.39 -3.40
N GLU A 80 6.55 6.21 -4.25
CA GLU A 80 5.69 7.31 -4.71
C GLU A 80 4.89 7.97 -3.56
N ILE A 81 4.45 7.20 -2.56
CA ILE A 81 3.79 7.75 -1.35
C ILE A 81 4.72 8.70 -0.61
N ILE A 82 6.00 8.31 -0.44
CA ILE A 82 7.01 9.10 0.25
C ILE A 82 7.34 10.35 -0.56
N ASP A 83 7.53 10.22 -1.88
CA ASP A 83 7.85 11.33 -2.78
C ASP A 83 6.72 12.37 -2.84
N ARG A 84 5.47 11.93 -2.72
CA ARG A 84 4.30 12.82 -2.62
C ARG A 84 4.09 13.44 -1.23
N GLY A 85 4.90 13.07 -0.24
CA GLY A 85 4.76 13.55 1.14
C GLY A 85 3.50 13.02 1.84
N LEU A 86 2.92 11.93 1.36
CA LEU A 86 1.74 11.29 1.94
C LEU A 86 2.08 10.40 3.14
N PHE A 87 3.37 10.15 3.36
CA PHE A 87 3.90 9.54 4.57
C PHE A 87 5.21 10.22 4.97
N ASP A 88 5.47 10.36 6.26
CA ASP A 88 6.68 11.02 6.74
C ASP A 88 7.93 10.19 6.41
N ALA A 89 8.90 10.82 5.74
CA ALA A 89 10.11 10.14 5.27
C ALA A 89 10.98 9.63 6.42
N GLU A 90 11.08 10.37 7.53
CA GLU A 90 11.84 9.91 8.71
C GLU A 90 11.18 8.71 9.38
N LEU A 91 9.85 8.72 9.47
CA LEU A 91 9.06 7.59 9.94
C LEU A 91 9.23 6.39 8.99
N GLY A 92 9.23 6.61 7.68
CA GLY A 92 9.52 5.58 6.67
C GLY A 92 10.89 4.93 6.87
N ILE A 93 11.93 5.71 7.16
CA ILE A 93 13.27 5.18 7.48
C ILE A 93 13.24 4.34 8.76
N LYS A 94 12.55 4.80 9.81
CA LYS A 94 12.44 4.07 11.09
C LYS A 94 11.73 2.73 10.89
N VAL A 95 10.61 2.72 10.16
CA VAL A 95 9.86 1.51 9.80
C VAL A 95 10.76 0.54 9.02
N ALA A 96 11.46 1.01 7.99
CA ALA A 96 12.39 0.18 7.21
C ALA A 96 13.60 -0.34 8.01
N THR A 97 13.94 0.28 9.14
CA THR A 97 15.10 -0.08 9.98
C THR A 97 14.72 -0.83 11.27
N GLY A 98 13.45 -1.26 11.40
CA GLY A 98 13.02 -2.17 12.45
C GLY A 98 12.02 -1.59 13.45
N LEU A 99 11.37 -0.46 13.15
CA LEU A 99 10.25 0.04 13.95
C LEU A 99 9.01 -0.82 13.68
N GLU A 100 8.68 -1.72 14.60
CA GLU A 100 7.54 -2.64 14.51
C GLU A 100 6.17 -1.93 14.66
N GLY A 101 5.10 -2.63 14.24
CA GLY A 101 3.72 -2.22 14.46
C GLY A 101 3.09 -1.44 13.31
N LEU A 102 2.01 -0.71 13.62
CA LEU A 102 1.25 0.10 12.68
C LEU A 102 1.55 1.59 12.87
N HIS A 103 2.00 2.25 11.82
CA HIS A 103 2.38 3.66 11.82
C HIS A 103 1.55 4.43 10.81
N CYS A 104 0.89 5.51 11.22
CA CYS A 104 -0.02 6.28 10.38
C CYS A 104 0.44 7.73 10.20
N TRP A 105 0.14 8.32 9.05
CA TRP A 105 0.43 9.71 8.72
C TRP A 105 -0.56 10.27 7.67
N PRO A 106 -0.99 11.54 7.80
CA PRO A 106 -1.10 12.30 9.05
C PRO A 106 -2.14 11.72 10.02
#